data_AF-A0A9X6AF03-F1
#
_entry.id   AF-A0A9X6AF03-F1
#
_cell.length_a   1.000
_cell.length_b   1.000
_cell.length_c   1.000
_cell.angle_alpha   90.00
_cell.angle_beta   90.00
_cell.angle_gamma   90.00
#
_symmetry.space_group_name_H-M   'P 1'
#
loop_
_entity.id
_entity.type
_entity.pdbx_description
1 polymer ?
#
loop_
_entity_poly.entity_id
_entity_poly.type
_entity_poly.pdbx_seq_one_letter_code
_entity_poly.pdbx_strand_id
1 'polypeptide(L)'
;MSLHFEVVFTCFLRDDTPDTVLEILRWHLGLTPERPAGLDAEEHTYPLLAPDPDGHLPGGDVASLRRQSRGFVAGGELHAWGLFSRNYWIDDEMGELVTILDLLAPHVEEPGFGGYFREEYDAEPTIFTFQDGTYGPLKL
;
A
#
# COMPACT_ATOMS: atom_id res chain seq x y z
N MET A 1 14.81 -7.84 -21.08
CA MET A 1 14.93 -8.31 -19.69
C MET A 1 14.08 -7.36 -18.89
N SER A 2 13.11 -7.86 -18.14
CA SER A 2 12.30 -7.05 -17.25
C SER A 2 13.11 -6.68 -16.02
N LEU A 3 12.89 -5.47 -15.50
CA LEU A 3 13.42 -5.08 -14.20
C LEU A 3 12.50 -5.61 -13.10
N HIS A 4 13.08 -5.90 -11.93
CA HIS A 4 12.35 -6.43 -10.79
C HIS A 4 12.53 -5.53 -9.60
N PHE A 5 11.45 -5.30 -8.87
CA PHE A 5 11.38 -4.34 -7.79
C PHE A 5 10.87 -4.99 -6.52
N GLU A 6 11.53 -4.68 -5.41
CA GLU A 6 10.92 -4.77 -4.09
C GLU A 6 10.11 -3.50 -3.87
N VAL A 7 8.80 -3.62 -3.68
CA VAL A 7 7.90 -2.50 -3.40
C VAL A 7 7.30 -2.67 -2.02
N VAL A 8 7.46 -1.66 -1.17
CA VAL A 8 6.99 -1.68 0.22
C VAL A 8 6.08 -0.49 0.47
N PHE A 9 4.89 -0.75 0.98
CA PHE A 9 3.98 0.25 1.52
C PHE A 9 3.90 0.10 3.04
N THR A 10 3.99 1.20 3.77
CA THR A 10 3.79 1.22 5.21
C THR A 10 3.26 2.56 5.68
N CYS A 11 2.06 2.54 6.26
CA CYS A 11 1.43 3.74 6.79
C CYS A 11 0.31 3.39 7.78
N PHE A 12 -0.15 4.40 8.51
CA PHE A 12 -1.40 4.33 9.25
C PHE A 12 -2.46 5.13 8.49
N LEU A 13 -3.61 4.52 8.25
CA LEU A 13 -4.80 5.21 7.78
C LEU A 13 -5.65 5.63 8.96
N ARG A 14 -6.41 6.72 8.80
CA ARG A 14 -7.27 7.26 9.83
C ARG A 14 -8.31 6.25 10.30
N ASP A 15 -8.70 6.32 11.58
CA ASP A 15 -9.72 5.42 12.13
C ASP A 15 -11.05 5.52 11.37
N ASP A 16 -11.36 6.72 10.87
CA ASP A 16 -12.57 7.05 10.11
C ASP A 16 -12.44 6.78 8.59
N THR A 17 -11.40 6.06 8.16
CA THR A 17 -11.25 5.66 6.75
C THR A 17 -12.51 4.94 6.29
N PRO A 18 -13.13 5.35 5.17
CA PRO A 18 -14.38 4.76 4.71
C PRO A 18 -14.28 3.25 4.51
N ASP A 19 -15.33 2.51 4.91
CA ASP A 19 -15.36 1.05 4.76
C ASP A 19 -15.15 0.62 3.30
N THR A 20 -15.64 1.39 2.33
CA THR A 20 -15.43 1.14 0.90
C THR A 20 -13.95 1.17 0.51
N VAL A 21 -13.18 2.11 1.07
CA VAL A 21 -11.73 2.20 0.86
C VAL A 21 -11.03 1.01 1.51
N LEU A 22 -11.43 0.64 2.73
CA LEU A 22 -10.88 -0.52 3.42
C LEU A 22 -11.20 -1.83 2.68
N GLU A 23 -12.36 -1.97 2.05
CA GLU A 23 -12.72 -3.11 1.20
C GLU A 23 -11.85 -3.19 -0.06
N ILE A 24 -11.62 -2.07 -0.74
CA ILE A 24 -10.71 -2.00 -1.90
C ILE A 24 -9.29 -2.39 -1.49
N LEU A 25 -8.79 -1.87 -0.36
CA LEU A 25 -7.48 -2.24 0.17
C LEU A 25 -7.40 -3.72 0.54
N ARG A 26 -8.41 -4.29 1.19
CA ARG A 26 -8.44 -5.73 1.50
C ARG A 26 -8.36 -6.58 0.25
N TRP A 27 -9.05 -6.19 -0.82
CA TRP A 27 -8.99 -6.89 -2.10
C TRP A 27 -7.60 -6.76 -2.73
N HIS A 28 -7.03 -5.55 -2.81
CA HIS A 28 -5.68 -5.38 -3.35
C HIS A 28 -4.61 -6.13 -2.56
N LEU A 29 -4.74 -6.23 -1.23
CA LEU A 29 -3.85 -6.98 -0.35
C LEU A 29 -4.09 -8.50 -0.39
N GLY A 30 -5.04 -8.99 -1.20
CA GLY A 30 -5.40 -10.41 -1.29
C GLY A 30 -6.06 -10.97 -0.03
N LEU A 31 -6.53 -10.11 0.88
CA LEU A 31 -7.20 -10.52 2.13
C LEU A 31 -8.65 -10.92 1.87
N THR A 32 -9.23 -10.48 0.75
CA THR A 32 -10.56 -10.87 0.27
C THR A 32 -10.48 -11.23 -1.22
N PRO A 33 -11.08 -12.35 -1.66
CA PRO A 33 -10.95 -12.81 -3.04
C PRO A 33 -11.84 -12.04 -4.03
N GLU A 34 -12.94 -11.46 -3.55
CA GLU A 34 -13.92 -10.77 -4.39
C GLU A 34 -13.57 -9.30 -4.55
N ARG A 35 -13.61 -8.81 -5.80
CA ARG A 35 -13.48 -7.38 -6.09
C ARG A 35 -14.69 -6.62 -5.54
N PRO A 36 -14.51 -5.50 -4.82
CA PRO A 36 -15.63 -4.70 -4.35
C PRO A 36 -16.54 -4.22 -5.49
N ALA A 37 -17.84 -4.20 -5.23
CA ALA A 37 -18.82 -3.74 -6.21
C ALA A 37 -18.68 -2.23 -6.44
N GLY A 38 -18.65 -1.80 -7.70
CA GLY A 38 -18.53 -0.39 -8.07
C GLY A 38 -17.10 0.15 -8.12
N LEU A 39 -16.09 -0.69 -7.87
CA LEU A 39 -14.70 -0.37 -8.20
C LEU A 39 -14.52 -0.37 -9.72
N ASP A 40 -13.88 0.66 -10.26
CA ASP A 40 -13.60 0.75 -11.69
C ASP A 40 -12.69 -0.42 -12.11
N ALA A 41 -13.17 -1.22 -13.06
CA ALA A 41 -12.46 -2.39 -13.53
C ALA A 41 -11.30 -2.09 -14.47
N GLU A 42 -11.29 -0.90 -15.10
CA GLU A 42 -10.19 -0.46 -15.96
C GLU A 42 -9.04 0.10 -15.13
N GLU A 43 -9.35 0.90 -14.10
CA GLU A 43 -8.35 1.44 -13.17
C GLU A 43 -7.81 0.35 -12.22
N HIS A 44 -8.67 -0.57 -11.77
CA HIS A 44 -8.31 -1.63 -10.83
C HIS A 44 -8.48 -3.00 -11.46
N THR A 45 -7.59 -3.32 -12.40
CA THR A 45 -7.69 -4.54 -13.22
C THR A 45 -7.42 -5.81 -12.41
N TYR A 46 -6.58 -5.77 -11.38
CA TYR A 46 -6.25 -6.93 -10.52
C TYR A 46 -5.72 -6.49 -9.13
N PRO A 47 -5.62 -7.41 -8.14
CA PRO A 47 -4.99 -7.14 -6.85
C PRO A 47 -3.48 -6.85 -6.98
N LEU A 48 -3.06 -5.61 -6.74
CA LEU A 48 -1.67 -5.16 -6.92
C LEU A 48 -0.74 -5.50 -5.74
N LEU A 49 -1.29 -5.78 -4.56
CA LEU A 49 -0.53 -5.97 -3.32
C LEU A 49 -0.71 -7.37 -2.74
N ALA A 50 -1.33 -8.28 -3.48
CA ALA A 50 -1.59 -9.63 -3.01
C ALA A 50 -0.25 -10.40 -2.99
N PRO A 51 0.09 -11.07 -1.88
CA PRO A 51 1.35 -11.82 -1.81
C PRO A 51 1.40 -12.92 -2.87
N ASP A 52 2.43 -12.90 -3.71
CA ASP A 52 2.69 -13.97 -4.68
C ASP A 52 3.42 -15.14 -3.99
N PRO A 53 2.83 -16.34 -3.89
CA PRO A 53 3.50 -17.51 -3.32
C PRO A 53 4.73 -17.95 -4.12
N ASP A 54 4.80 -17.59 -5.40
CA ASP A 54 5.90 -17.93 -6.31
C ASP A 54 6.91 -16.77 -6.46
N GLY A 55 6.71 -15.67 -5.73
CA GLY A 55 7.55 -14.47 -5.77
C GLY A 55 9.01 -14.74 -5.36
N HIS A 56 9.94 -14.03 -6.00
CA HIS A 56 11.38 -14.23 -5.81
C HIS A 56 12.00 -13.42 -4.67
N LEU A 57 11.20 -12.63 -3.94
CA LEU A 57 11.72 -11.85 -2.82
C LEU A 57 12.26 -12.76 -1.70
N PRO A 58 13.51 -12.54 -1.23
CA PRO A 58 13.99 -13.19 -0.03
C PRO A 58 13.07 -12.90 1.16
N GLY A 59 12.56 -13.94 1.81
CA GLY A 59 11.58 -13.83 2.90
C GLY A 59 10.12 -13.71 2.44
N GLY A 60 9.88 -13.68 1.13
CA GLY A 60 8.56 -13.66 0.50
C GLY A 60 7.83 -12.33 0.61
N ASP A 61 6.66 -12.32 -0.02
CA ASP A 61 5.72 -11.23 -0.02
C ASP A 61 4.87 -11.25 1.26
N VAL A 62 4.46 -10.08 1.73
CA VAL A 62 3.64 -9.92 2.93
C VAL A 62 2.62 -8.82 2.70
N ALA A 63 1.39 -9.05 3.17
CA ALA A 63 0.33 -8.04 3.16
C ALA A 63 -0.43 -8.08 4.47
N SER A 64 -0.75 -6.90 5.02
CA SER A 64 -1.55 -6.78 6.23
C SER A 64 -2.30 -5.46 6.29
N LEU A 65 -3.54 -5.53 6.79
CA LEU A 65 -4.36 -4.37 7.15
C LEU A 65 -5.07 -4.70 8.45
N ARG A 66 -4.75 -3.96 9.53
CA ARG A 66 -5.32 -4.23 10.86
C ARG A 66 -5.63 -2.93 11.59
N ARG A 67 -6.81 -2.86 12.20
CA ARG A 67 -7.12 -1.80 13.16
C ARG A 67 -6.31 -2.04 14.43
N GLN A 68 -5.58 -1.02 14.87
CA GLN A 68 -4.64 -1.11 15.97
C GLN A 68 -4.82 0.08 16.92
N SER A 69 -4.60 -0.16 18.21
CA SER A 69 -4.47 0.91 19.19
C SER A 69 -3.15 1.65 19.00
N ARG A 70 -3.25 2.98 19.00
CA ARG A 70 -2.13 3.92 18.81
C ARG A 70 -1.78 4.68 20.10
N GLY A 71 -2.51 4.44 21.18
CA GLY A 71 -2.30 5.09 22.48
C GLY A 71 -3.59 5.61 23.10
N PHE A 72 -3.46 6.45 24.12
CA PHE A 72 -4.59 6.99 24.88
C PHE A 72 -4.55 8.52 24.92
N VAL A 73 -5.70 9.15 24.72
CA VAL A 73 -5.94 10.58 24.95
C VAL A 73 -7.01 10.77 26.02
N ALA A 74 -7.20 12.00 26.49
CA ALA A 74 -8.17 12.32 27.56
C ALA A 74 -9.63 11.88 27.25
N GLY A 75 -9.93 11.54 25.99
CA GLY A 75 -11.23 11.07 25.51
C GLY A 75 -11.32 9.57 25.18
N GLY A 76 -10.25 8.78 25.35
CA GLY A 76 -10.26 7.34 25.07
C GLY A 76 -9.03 6.84 24.31
N GLU A 77 -9.12 5.60 23.83
CA GLU A 77 -8.07 4.96 23.03
C GLU A 77 -8.11 5.45 21.58
N LEU A 78 -6.96 5.94 21.10
CA LEU A 78 -6.79 6.29 19.69
C LEU A 78 -6.57 5.02 18.89
N HIS A 79 -7.25 4.91 17.77
CA HIS A 79 -7.12 3.81 16.84
C HIS A 79 -6.69 4.32 15.47
N ALA A 80 -6.06 3.45 14.69
CA ALA A 80 -5.76 3.67 13.29
C ALA A 80 -5.70 2.32 12.57
N TRP A 81 -5.78 2.34 11.24
CA TRP A 81 -5.58 1.14 10.43
C TRP A 81 -4.11 1.06 10.00
N GLY A 82 -3.36 0.13 10.59
CA GLY A 82 -2.00 -0.16 10.16
C GLY A 82 -2.03 -0.96 8.86
N LEU A 83 -1.47 -0.37 7.80
CA LEU A 83 -1.24 -1.01 6.52
C LEU A 83 0.25 -1.31 6.34
N PHE A 84 0.55 -2.53 5.94
CA PHE A 84 1.89 -2.92 5.53
C PHE A 84 1.79 -3.90 4.37
N SER A 85 2.49 -3.62 3.28
CA SER A 85 2.73 -4.59 2.22
C SER A 85 4.19 -4.56 1.78
N ARG A 86 4.66 -5.72 1.32
CA ARG A 86 5.95 -5.93 0.68
C ARG A 86 5.71 -6.90 -0.46
N ASN A 87 5.95 -6.46 -1.69
CA ASN A 87 5.59 -7.17 -2.89
C ASN A 87 6.75 -7.18 -3.89
N TYR A 88 6.84 -8.28 -4.65
CA TYR A 88 7.74 -8.39 -5.80
C TYR A 88 7.01 -7.89 -7.05
N TRP A 89 7.46 -6.77 -7.62
CA TRP A 89 6.86 -6.21 -8.84
C TRP A 89 7.82 -6.31 -10.03
N ILE A 90 7.28 -6.42 -11.23
CA ILE A 90 8.02 -6.20 -12.48
C ILE A 90 7.84 -4.76 -12.98
N ASP A 91 8.69 -4.34 -13.91
CA ASP A 91 8.64 -3.00 -14.52
C ASP A 91 7.27 -2.61 -15.08
N ASP A 92 6.54 -3.54 -15.69
CA ASP A 92 5.19 -3.29 -16.21
C ASP A 92 4.19 -2.91 -15.09
N GLU A 93 4.39 -3.39 -13.86
CA GLU A 93 3.51 -3.10 -12.71
C GLU A 93 3.85 -1.78 -12.03
N MET A 94 5.05 -1.22 -12.25
CA MET A 94 5.44 0.06 -11.66
C MET A 94 4.56 1.23 -12.10
N GLY A 95 3.88 1.11 -13.25
CA GLY A 95 2.86 2.07 -13.69
C GLY A 95 1.65 2.14 -12.75
N GLU A 96 1.36 1.06 -12.02
CA GLU A 96 0.23 0.94 -11.09
C GLU A 96 0.56 1.47 -9.69
N LEU A 97 1.80 1.92 -9.46
CA LEU A 97 2.20 2.52 -8.19
C LEU A 97 1.32 3.71 -7.83
N VAL A 98 0.98 4.53 -8.83
CA VAL A 98 0.12 5.71 -8.68
C VAL A 98 -1.28 5.32 -8.23
N THR A 99 -1.85 4.25 -8.77
CA THR A 99 -3.18 3.72 -8.41
C THR A 99 -3.29 3.45 -6.89
N ILE A 100 -2.26 2.81 -6.31
CA ILE A 100 -2.22 2.54 -4.87
C ILE A 100 -1.96 3.82 -4.07
N LEU A 101 -1.07 4.70 -4.53
CA LEU A 101 -0.77 5.94 -3.83
C LEU A 101 -1.97 6.90 -3.78
N ASP A 102 -2.71 7.03 -4.88
CA ASP A 102 -3.95 7.81 -4.96
C ASP A 102 -5.04 7.25 -4.04
N LEU A 103 -5.12 5.92 -3.91
CA LEU A 103 -6.02 5.26 -2.97
C LEU A 103 -5.64 5.49 -1.51
N LEU A 104 -4.35 5.52 -1.17
CA LEU A 104 -3.87 5.63 0.22
C LEU A 104 -3.82 7.08 0.70
N ALA A 105 -3.23 7.98 -0.09
CA ALA A 105 -2.80 9.29 0.37
C ALA A 105 -3.89 10.15 1.03
N PRO A 106 -5.14 10.18 0.52
CA PRO A 106 -6.20 10.96 1.16
C PRO A 106 -6.57 10.47 2.55
N HIS A 107 -6.24 9.22 2.90
CA HIS A 107 -6.66 8.52 4.11
C HIS A 107 -5.55 8.33 5.14
N VAL A 108 -4.32 8.74 4.83
CA VAL A 108 -3.20 8.66 5.77
C VAL A 108 -3.45 9.54 7.00
N GLU A 109 -3.14 8.99 8.18
CA GLU A 109 -3.31 9.64 9.48
C GLU A 109 -2.24 10.71 9.72
N GLU A 110 -0.97 10.39 9.46
CA GLU A 110 0.17 11.28 9.72
C GLU A 110 1.04 11.42 8.46
N PRO A 111 1.40 12.66 8.04
CA PRO A 111 2.39 12.88 7.00
C PRO A 111 3.73 12.22 7.34
N GLY A 112 4.45 11.75 6.32
CA GLY A 112 5.78 11.18 6.50
C GLY A 112 6.07 10.02 5.56
N PHE A 113 6.89 9.08 6.04
CA PHE A 113 7.31 7.90 5.29
C PHE A 113 6.11 7.03 4.92
N GLY A 114 5.93 6.78 3.62
CA GLY A 114 4.88 5.91 3.09
C GLY A 114 5.38 4.56 2.60
N GLY A 115 6.69 4.43 2.39
CA GLY A 115 7.27 3.23 1.81
C GLY A 115 8.43 3.54 0.87
N TYR A 116 8.83 2.52 0.11
CA TYR A 116 9.86 2.63 -0.90
C TYR A 116 9.68 1.60 -2.00
N PHE A 117 10.35 1.80 -3.13
CA PHE A 117 10.64 0.75 -4.07
C PHE A 117 12.13 0.70 -4.39
N ARG A 118 12.63 -0.48 -4.75
CA ARG A 118 14.05 -0.70 -5.06
C ARG A 118 14.20 -1.77 -6.10
N GLU A 119 14.93 -1.48 -7.17
CA GLU A 119 15.30 -2.48 -8.17
C GLU A 119 16.25 -3.53 -7.56
N GLU A 120 16.17 -4.79 -7.97
CA GLU A 120 16.88 -5.94 -7.37
C GLU A 120 18.39 -5.69 -7.15
N TYR A 121 19.06 -4.98 -8.06
CA TYR A 121 20.50 -4.74 -8.03
C TYR A 121 20.87 -3.32 -7.55
N ASP A 122 19.89 -2.46 -7.31
CA ASP A 122 20.12 -1.10 -6.83
C ASP A 122 20.43 -1.07 -5.33
N ALA A 123 21.43 -0.27 -4.96
CA ALA A 123 21.85 -0.11 -3.57
C ALA A 123 20.96 0.87 -2.79
N GLU A 124 20.38 1.86 -3.47
CA GLU A 124 19.59 2.93 -2.86
C GLU A 124 18.11 2.79 -3.25
N PRO A 125 17.18 2.72 -2.27
CA PRO A 125 15.76 2.68 -2.58
C PRO A 125 15.21 4.07 -2.92
N THR A 126 14.19 4.12 -3.78
CA THR A 126 13.39 5.33 -3.98
C THR A 126 12.28 5.36 -2.94
N ILE A 127 12.35 6.36 -2.07
CA ILE A 127 11.37 6.56 -0.99
C ILE A 127 10.22 7.42 -1.51
N PHE A 128 8.99 7.06 -1.12
CA PHE A 128 7.85 7.96 -1.26
C PHE A 128 7.27 8.32 0.12
N THR A 129 6.74 9.54 0.19
CA THR A 129 6.22 10.14 1.42
C THR A 129 4.83 10.69 1.20
N PHE A 130 3.96 10.54 2.19
CA PHE A 130 2.64 11.15 2.20
C PHE A 130 2.69 12.53 2.87
N GLN A 131 1.93 13.48 2.32
CA GLN A 131 1.80 14.81 2.87
C GLN A 131 0.47 15.43 2.41
N ASP A 132 -0.27 16.06 3.34
CA ASP A 132 -1.45 16.88 3.03
C ASP A 132 -2.50 16.18 2.13
N GLY A 133 -2.72 14.87 2.34
CA GLY A 133 -3.67 14.07 1.56
C GLY A 133 -3.18 13.66 0.17
N THR A 134 -1.91 13.91 -0.14
CA THR A 134 -1.21 13.55 -1.38
C THR A 134 0.14 12.89 -1.06
N TYR A 135 1.00 12.70 -2.06
CA TYR A 135 2.33 12.13 -1.93
C TYR A 135 3.37 12.98 -2.66
N GLY A 136 4.62 12.88 -2.20
CA GLY A 136 5.76 13.56 -2.79
C GLY A 136 6.04 13.09 -4.22
N PRO A 137 6.84 13.87 -4.98
CA PRO A 137 7.17 13.53 -6.36
C PRO A 137 7.90 12.18 -6.41
N LEU A 138 7.41 11.30 -7.28
CA LEU A 138 8.04 10.01 -7.56
C LEU A 138 9.11 10.20 -8.64
N LYS A 139 10.27 9.58 -8.43
CA LYS A 139 11.28 9.41 -9.48
C LYS A 139 11.16 7.98 -9.98
N LEU A 140 10.27 7.79 -10.96
CA LEU A 140 10.14 6.55 -11.71
C LEU A 140 11.18 6.51 -12.84
#